data_AF-A0A8C7GN33-F1
#
_entry.id   AF-A0A8C7GN33-F1
#
_cell.length_a   1.000
_cell.length_b   1.000
_cell.length_c   1.000
_cell.angle_alpha   90.00
_cell.angle_beta   90.00
_cell.angle_gamma   90.00
#
_symmetry.space_group_name_H-M   'P 1'
#
loop_
_entity.id
_entity.type
_entity.pdbx_description
1 polymer ?
#
loop_
_entity_poly.entity_id
_entity_poly.type
_entity_poly.pdbx_seq_one_letter_code
_entity_poly.pdbx_strand_id
1 'polypeptide(L)'
;MAPQQTCQEGYPPKLTDQARRALIREARKRPKITLKELQSFTAEIGVSVHRTTLSRTLHRAGLYGRVDRKKPLLKEKNKQTRLVFANRHEGDFPNIWKEVLWLTTCYTSVQQGTKVSC
;
A
#
# COMPACT_ATOMS: atom_id res chain seq x y z
N MET A 1 13.55 27.84 36.88
CA MET A 1 12.88 28.22 35.62
C MET A 1 13.75 27.72 34.48
N ALA A 2 13.39 26.61 33.83
CA ALA A 2 14.21 26.03 32.76
C ALA A 2 13.90 26.74 31.43
N PRO A 3 14.91 27.20 30.66
CA PRO A 3 14.67 27.79 29.36
C PRO A 3 14.15 26.71 28.40
N GLN A 4 13.02 27.00 27.73
CA GLN A 4 12.52 26.14 26.67
C GLN A 4 13.47 26.23 25.46
N GLN A 5 13.92 25.08 24.98
CA GLN A 5 14.71 24.97 23.76
C GLN A 5 13.85 25.40 22.57
N THR A 6 14.18 26.52 21.91
CA THR A 6 13.68 26.80 20.56
C THR A 6 14.60 26.11 19.56
N CYS A 7 14.07 25.07 18.91
CA CYS A 7 14.79 24.31 17.90
C CYS A 7 14.96 25.18 16.63
N GLN A 8 16.18 25.69 16.47
CA GLN A 8 16.81 26.29 15.28
C GLN A 8 15.95 26.36 14.00
N GLU A 9 15.64 27.58 13.58
CA GLU A 9 14.93 27.89 12.33
C GLU A 9 15.81 27.55 11.12
N GLY A 10 15.52 26.41 10.49
CA GLY A 10 16.09 26.05 9.19
C GLY A 10 15.45 26.86 8.04
N TYR A 11 15.97 26.67 6.83
CA TYR A 11 15.38 27.26 5.61
C TYR A 11 13.91 26.86 5.47
N PRO A 12 12.99 27.81 5.21
CA PRO A 12 11.56 27.52 5.15
C PRO A 12 11.25 26.46 4.08
N PRO A 13 10.41 25.47 4.38
CA PRO A 13 10.04 24.45 3.41
C PRO A 13 9.31 25.08 2.22
N LYS A 14 9.61 24.59 1.01
CA LYS A 14 8.97 25.06 -0.23
C LYS A 14 7.45 24.84 -0.29
N LEU A 15 6.92 23.97 0.57
CA LEU A 15 5.49 23.67 0.69
C LEU A 15 4.94 24.35 1.94
N THR A 16 3.85 25.10 1.78
CA THR A 16 3.08 25.59 2.92
C THR A 16 2.47 24.44 3.70
N ASP A 17 2.27 24.62 5.01
CA ASP A 17 1.68 23.58 5.86
C ASP A 17 0.26 23.18 5.45
N GLN A 18 -0.49 24.12 4.88
CA GLN A 18 -1.81 23.86 4.30
C GLN A 18 -1.70 22.98 3.05
N ALA A 19 -0.83 23.34 2.09
CA ALA A 19 -0.63 22.58 0.87
C ALA A 19 -0.08 21.17 1.17
N ARG A 20 0.84 21.04 2.13
CA ARG A 20 1.35 19.74 2.60
C ARG A 20 0.23 18.84 3.12
N ARG A 21 -0.66 19.37 3.97
CA ARG A 21 -1.80 18.61 4.52
C ARG A 21 -2.81 18.23 3.44
N ALA A 22 -3.11 19.15 2.52
CA ALA A 22 -4.00 18.88 1.38
C ALA A 22 -3.43 17.76 0.49
N LEU A 23 -2.14 17.83 0.14
CA LEU A 23 -1.43 16.82 -0.64
C LEU A 23 -1.52 15.43 0.00
N ILE A 24 -1.22 15.32 1.30
CA ILE A 24 -1.26 14.04 2.02
C ILE A 24 -2.68 13.48 2.07
N ARG A 25 -3.68 14.34 2.31
CA ARG A 25 -5.09 13.94 2.31
C ARG A 25 -5.52 13.40 0.95
N GLU A 26 -5.11 14.06 -0.12
CA GLU A 26 -5.46 13.67 -1.47
C GLU A 26 -4.83 12.33 -1.86
N ALA A 27 -3.55 12.16 -1.53
CA ALA A 27 -2.84 10.89 -1.74
C ALA A 27 -3.45 9.72 -0.94
N ARG A 28 -3.99 9.96 0.26
CA ARG A 28 -4.71 8.94 1.04
C ARG A 28 -6.09 8.62 0.46
N LYS A 29 -6.81 9.63 -0.05
CA LYS A 29 -8.12 9.45 -0.68
C LYS A 29 -8.03 8.61 -1.96
N ARG A 30 -6.98 8.85 -2.76
CA ARG A 30 -6.75 8.19 -4.06
C ARG A 30 -5.38 7.50 -4.07
N PRO A 31 -5.25 6.26 -3.56
CA PRO A 31 -3.94 5.60 -3.45
C PRO A 31 -3.27 5.28 -4.80
N LYS A 32 -4.02 5.29 -5.91
CA LYS A 32 -3.52 5.05 -7.27
C LYS A 32 -3.10 6.31 -8.02
N ILE A 33 -3.16 7.48 -7.38
CA ILE A 33 -2.84 8.75 -8.01
C ILE A 33 -1.35 8.82 -8.37
N THR A 34 -1.05 9.39 -9.54
CA THR A 34 0.33 9.56 -10.00
C THR A 34 0.94 10.83 -9.43
N LEU A 35 2.27 10.88 -9.35
CA LEU A 35 2.98 12.12 -8.95
C LEU A 35 2.71 13.31 -9.88
N LYS A 36 2.38 13.07 -11.15
CA LYS A 36 2.07 14.13 -12.12
C LYS A 36 0.71 14.76 -11.82
N GLU A 37 -0.29 13.94 -11.53
CA GLU A 37 -1.63 14.43 -11.12
C GLU A 37 -1.56 15.16 -9.78
N LEU A 38 -0.77 14.67 -8.83
CA LEU A 38 -0.52 15.39 -7.57
C LEU A 38 0.19 16.73 -7.80
N GLN A 39 1.07 16.81 -8.79
CA GLN A 39 1.73 18.06 -9.17
C GLN A 39 0.73 19.08 -9.73
N SER A 40 -0.18 18.64 -10.61
CA SER A 40 -1.29 19.45 -11.11
C SER A 40 -2.19 19.93 -9.96
N PHE A 41 -2.57 19.03 -9.05
CA PHE A 41 -3.36 19.39 -7.86
C PHE A 41 -2.68 20.45 -6.99
N THR A 42 -1.36 20.35 -6.77
CA THR A 42 -0.64 21.39 -6.02
C THR A 42 -0.58 22.72 -6.77
N ALA A 43 -0.50 22.69 -8.10
CA ALA A 43 -0.53 23.89 -8.92
C ALA A 43 -1.90 24.58 -8.88
N GLU A 44 -3.00 23.81 -8.84
CA GLU A 44 -4.36 24.33 -8.63
C GLU A 44 -4.51 25.05 -7.27
N ILE A 45 -3.83 24.55 -6.24
CA ILE A 45 -3.77 25.19 -4.91
C ILE A 45 -2.85 26.45 -4.91
N GLY A 46 -2.18 26.74 -6.01
CA GLY A 46 -1.26 27.88 -6.16
C GLY A 46 0.17 27.61 -5.71
N VAL A 47 0.55 26.34 -5.49
CA VAL A 47 1.91 25.95 -5.11
C VAL A 47 2.56 25.11 -6.21
N SER A 48 3.47 25.71 -6.96
CA SER A 48 4.26 24.99 -7.96
C SER A 48 5.43 24.25 -7.29
N VAL A 49 5.40 22.92 -7.34
CA VAL A 49 6.38 22.06 -6.67
C VAL A 49 6.91 21.01 -7.64
N HIS A 50 8.21 20.72 -7.56
CA HIS A 50 8.82 19.66 -8.36
C HIS A 50 8.44 18.26 -7.85
N ARG A 51 8.37 17.28 -8.76
CA ARG A 51 7.98 15.89 -8.48
C ARG A 51 8.81 15.24 -7.37
N THR A 52 10.11 15.53 -7.30
CA THR A 52 11.01 14.99 -6.25
C THR A 52 10.66 15.52 -4.85
N THR A 53 10.25 16.79 -4.74
CA THR A 53 9.81 17.38 -3.47
C THR A 53 8.48 16.77 -3.01
N LEU A 54 7.56 16.51 -3.93
CA LEU A 54 6.30 15.80 -3.63
C LEU A 54 6.60 14.38 -3.12
N SER A 55 7.44 13.63 -3.82
CA SER A 55 7.83 12.27 -3.41
C SER A 55 8.50 12.26 -2.02
N ARG A 56 9.44 13.17 -1.75
CA ARG A 56 10.07 13.30 -0.42
C ARG A 56 9.05 13.60 0.67
N THR A 57 8.09 14.48 0.39
CA THR A 57 7.05 14.86 1.34
C THR A 57 6.12 13.68 1.65
N LEU A 58 5.73 12.90 0.63
CA LEU A 58 4.94 11.68 0.79
C LEU A 58 5.70 10.60 1.59
N HIS A 59 6.99 10.40 1.31
CA HIS A 59 7.82 9.46 2.06
C HIS A 59 7.96 9.85 3.53
N ARG A 60 8.13 11.14 3.83
CA ARG A 60 8.13 11.64 5.23
C ARG A 60 6.80 11.40 5.94
N ALA A 61 5.70 11.33 5.19
CA ALA A 61 4.38 10.98 5.70
C ALA A 61 4.09 9.46 5.71
N GLY A 62 5.08 8.62 5.37
CA GLY A 62 4.96 7.15 5.33
C GLY A 62 4.18 6.60 4.13
N LEU A 63 3.95 7.41 3.09
CA LEU A 63 3.25 7.00 1.88
C LEU A 63 4.25 6.57 0.81
N TYR A 64 4.15 5.32 0.38
CA TYR A 64 5.04 4.72 -0.62
C TYR A 64 4.22 4.15 -1.76
N GLY A 65 4.73 4.31 -2.99
CA GLY A 65 4.18 3.59 -4.14
C GLY A 65 4.42 2.09 -3.98
N ARG A 66 3.34 1.30 -4.01
CA ARG A 66 3.40 -0.16 -4.01
C ARG A 66 2.47 -0.70 -5.10
N VAL A 67 2.80 -1.88 -5.61
CA VAL A 67 1.95 -2.59 -6.57
C VAL A 67 0.97 -3.48 -5.79
N ASP A 68 -0.31 -3.32 -6.08
CA ASP A 68 -1.37 -4.16 -5.49
C ASP A 68 -1.17 -5.63 -5.89
N ARG A 69 -1.30 -6.55 -4.93
CA ARG A 69 -1.24 -8.00 -5.21
C ARG A 69 -2.48 -8.44 -5.98
N LYS A 70 -2.32 -9.30 -7.00
CA LYS A 70 -3.44 -9.96 -7.68
C LYS A 70 -4.18 -10.84 -6.67
N LYS A 71 -5.48 -10.58 -6.47
CA LYS A 71 -6.36 -11.39 -5.62
C LYS A 71 -7.48 -11.97 -6.48
N PRO A 72 -7.90 -13.22 -6.25
CA PRO A 72 -9.09 -13.75 -6.91
C PRO A 72 -10.31 -12.93 -6.46
N LEU A 73 -11.24 -12.71 -7.37
CA LEU A 73 -12.49 -12.01 -7.07
C LEU A 73 -13.39 -12.92 -6.21
N LEU A 74 -13.70 -12.49 -4.99
CA LEU A 74 -14.60 -13.22 -4.09
C LEU A 74 -16.01 -12.65 -4.18
N LYS A 75 -16.98 -13.51 -4.51
CA LYS A 75 -18.41 -13.21 -4.38
C LYS A 75 -18.77 -13.03 -2.90
N GLU A 76 -19.82 -12.27 -2.61
CA GLU A 76 -20.21 -11.96 -1.23
C GLU A 76 -20.51 -13.22 -0.40
N LYS A 77 -21.24 -14.19 -0.99
CA LYS A 77 -21.46 -15.52 -0.41
C LYS A 77 -20.14 -16.19 0.05
N ASN A 78 -19.12 -16.15 -0.80
CA ASN A 78 -17.83 -16.79 -0.51
C ASN A 78 -17.08 -16.08 0.63
N LYS A 79 -17.22 -14.75 0.75
CA LYS A 79 -16.65 -14.00 1.88
C LYS A 79 -17.30 -14.41 3.19
N GLN A 80 -18.63 -14.48 3.22
CA GLN A 80 -19.38 -14.88 4.40
C GLN A 80 -19.04 -16.30 4.84
N THR A 81 -19.05 -17.27 3.91
CA THR A 81 -18.68 -18.66 4.22
C THR A 81 -17.25 -18.77 4.75
N ARG A 82 -16.30 -18.03 4.17
CA ARG A 82 -14.90 -18.00 4.65
C ARG A 82 -14.79 -17.39 6.04
N LEU A 83 -15.54 -16.32 6.34
CA LEU A 83 -15.54 -15.68 7.65
C LEU A 83 -16.12 -16.61 8.73
N VAL A 84 -17.26 -17.25 8.45
CA VAL A 84 -17.87 -18.22 9.38
C VAL A 84 -16.93 -19.39 9.64
N PHE A 85 -16.26 -19.90 8.59
CA PHE A 85 -15.26 -20.96 8.74
C PHE A 85 -14.09 -20.51 9.62
N ALA A 86 -13.53 -19.32 9.37
CA ALA A 86 -12.42 -18.78 10.15
C ALA A 86 -12.80 -18.60 11.63
N ASN A 87 -13.95 -17.98 11.92
CA ASN A 87 -14.41 -17.77 13.29
C ASN A 87 -14.70 -19.09 14.03
N ARG A 88 -15.20 -20.11 13.32
CA ARG A 88 -15.45 -21.43 13.93
C ARG A 88 -14.16 -22.12 14.38
N HIS A 89 -13.06 -21.89 13.67
CA HIS A 89 -11.80 -22.62 13.90
C HIS A 89 -10.65 -21.69 14.40
N GLU A 90 -10.96 -20.47 14.86
CA GLU A 90 -9.96 -19.50 15.35
C GLU A 90 -9.25 -19.98 16.62
N GLY A 91 -9.97 -20.72 17.47
CA GLY A 91 -9.46 -21.28 18.72
C GLY A 91 -9.06 -22.76 18.64
N ASP A 92 -9.05 -23.35 17.45
CA ASP A 92 -8.76 -24.77 17.30
C ASP A 92 -7.31 -25.09 17.62
N PHE A 93 -7.10 -26.19 18.36
CA PHE A 93 -5.76 -26.64 18.68
C PHE A 93 -5.02 -27.08 17.41
N PRO A 94 -3.71 -26.80 17.27
CA PRO A 94 -2.91 -27.18 16.11
C PRO A 94 -2.97 -28.67 15.74
N ASN A 95 -3.29 -29.54 16.72
CA ASN A 95 -3.39 -30.98 16.52
C ASN A 95 -4.58 -31.39 15.64
N ILE A 96 -5.68 -30.64 15.64
CA ILE A 96 -6.85 -30.92 14.78
C ILE A 96 -6.44 -30.85 13.30
N TRP A 97 -5.57 -29.90 12.95
CA TRP A 97 -5.11 -29.71 11.57
C TRP A 97 -4.11 -30.77 11.10
N LYS A 98 -3.52 -31.56 12.00
CA LYS A 98 -2.63 -32.68 11.64
C LYS A 98 -3.41 -33.90 11.16
N GLU A 99 -4.66 -34.03 11.58
CA GLU A 99 -5.56 -35.10 11.16
C GLU A 99 -6.24 -34.79 9.82
N VAL A 100 -6.20 -33.53 9.36
CA VAL A 100 -6.79 -33.11 8.09
C VAL A 100 -5.88 -33.47 6.91
N LEU A 101 -6.34 -34.37 6.04
CA LEU A 101 -5.69 -34.66 4.78
C LEU A 101 -6.03 -33.58 3.74
N TRP A 102 -5.06 -32.77 3.36
CA TRP A 102 -5.22 -31.74 2.33
C TRP A 102 -4.92 -32.31 0.94
N LEU A 103 -5.95 -32.49 0.12
CA LEU A 103 -5.77 -32.88 -1.27
C LEU A 103 -5.74 -31.63 -2.15
N THR A 104 -4.58 -31.34 -2.74
CA THR A 104 -4.44 -30.30 -3.77
C THR A 104 -4.08 -30.98 -5.08
N THR A 105 -5.04 -31.18 -5.97
CA THR A 105 -4.74 -31.68 -7.32
C THR A 105 -3.98 -30.58 -8.06
N CYS A 106 -2.67 -30.72 -8.22
CA CYS A 106 -1.89 -29.86 -9.08
C CYS A 106 -1.91 -30.42 -10.51
N TYR A 107 -2.42 -29.65 -11.47
CA TYR A 107 -2.21 -29.94 -12.89
C TYR A 107 -0.80 -29.44 -13.25
N THR A 108 0.19 -30.33 -13.26
CA THR A 108 1.51 -30.02 -13.84
C THR A 108 1.39 -30.10 -15.36
N SER A 109 1.34 -28.96 -16.05
CA SER A 109 1.63 -28.94 -17.48
C SER A 109 3.13 -29.16 -17.68
N VAL A 110 3.48 -30.31 -18.24
CA VAL A 110 4.84 -30.61 -18.71
C VAL A 110 5.13 -29.67 -19.87
N GLN A 111 5.96 -28.65 -19.64
CA GLN A 111 6.58 -27.94 -20.76
C GLN A 111 7.71 -28.81 -21.28
N GLN A 112 7.50 -29.41 -22.45
CA GLN A 112 8.57 -30.08 -23.19
C GLN A 112 9.65 -29.04 -23.50
N GLY A 113 10.84 -29.23 -22.94
CA GLY A 113 11.98 -28.38 -23.22
C GLY A 113 12.41 -28.56 -24.67
N THR A 114 12.09 -27.58 -25.51
CA THR A 114 12.82 -27.36 -26.75
C THR A 114 14.21 -26.90 -26.39
N LYS A 115 15.18 -27.76 -26.73
CA LYS A 115 16.62 -27.54 -26.58
C LYS A 115 17.01 -26.31 -27.40
N VAL A 116 17.35 -25.20 -26.73
CA VAL A 116 18.03 -24.08 -27.38
C VAL A 116 19.48 -24.51 -27.54
N SER A 117 19.90 -24.78 -28.78
CA SER A 117 21.31 -25.00 -29.11
C SER A 117 22.05 -23.67 -29.06
N CYS A 118 23.27 -23.72 -28.53
CA CYS A 118 24.24 -22.63 -28.51
C CYS A 118 24.54 -22.10 -29.92
#